data_AF-Q2C8Q2-F1
#
_entry.id   AF-Q2C8Q2-F1
#
_cell.length_a   1.000
_cell.length_b   1.000
_cell.length_c   1.000
_cell.angle_alpha   90.00
_cell.angle_beta   90.00
_cell.angle_gamma   90.00
#
_symmetry.space_group_name_H-M   'P 1'
#
loop_
_entity.id
_entity.type
_entity.pdbx_description
1 polymer ?
#
loop_
_entity_poly.entity_id
_entity_poly.type
_entity_poly.pdbx_seq_one_letter_code
_entity_poly.pdbx_strand_id
1 'polypeptide(L)'
;MKFKILIIALVSIITVGCTEVTTPQQADIKVFKKFLSENPISSVSPTVDIASIYHQGDPLFEGVLNIQRKLWGKAEKTLQPLADKKNPEAMYWLATITYGSSIYDTPKAGKMLMEAAELGNPYAALFFSPDSRYCNMYFKKQCSEKWVEKAQKLFAEQAKTGDVRAVYYSTILKPDLTHEQYINAIINAADNHYYYPLVEYSNILRKSESSNQEMKEIAIELLNYARFYNFVPAIESLMKIEGKHKRMNGSIYKELMTQGISLGSNYAWRGYRILSIEDDSLSEKDKYIAAKATELFNGDDFAISFTHPPKEKEALIAANKKAQEKVDSVKKVIFIDGAHYQVLY
;
A
#
# COMPACT_ATOMS: atom_id res chain seq x y z
N MET A 1 5.26 13.18 39.61
CA MET A 1 4.23 12.61 38.71
C MET A 1 4.91 11.86 37.58
N LYS A 2 4.82 10.52 37.58
CA LYS A 2 5.43 9.66 36.55
C LYS A 2 4.42 9.49 35.41
N PHE A 3 4.65 10.13 34.27
CA PHE A 3 3.89 9.85 33.05
C PHE A 3 4.36 8.49 32.50
N LYS A 4 3.50 7.47 32.61
CA LYS A 4 3.67 6.22 31.87
C LYS A 4 3.31 6.50 30.41
N ILE A 5 4.31 6.51 29.53
CA ILE A 5 4.11 6.52 28.09
C ILE A 5 3.57 5.14 27.71
N LEU A 6 2.29 5.10 27.32
CA LEU A 6 1.64 3.91 26.79
C LEU A 6 2.08 3.73 25.34
N ILE A 7 3.08 2.89 25.10
CA ILE A 7 3.46 2.46 23.74
C ILE A 7 2.38 1.48 23.26
N ILE A 8 1.39 1.98 22.52
CA ILE A 8 0.44 1.14 21.79
C ILE A 8 1.16 0.65 20.53
N ALA A 9 1.66 -0.59 20.58
CA ALA A 9 2.13 -1.29 19.40
C ALA A 9 0.92 -1.65 18.51
N LEU A 10 0.62 -0.78 17.53
CA LEU A 10 -0.40 -1.03 16.50
C LEU A 10 0.20 -2.00 15.46
N VAL A 11 0.05 -3.30 15.72
CA VAL A 11 0.31 -4.35 14.73
C VAL A 11 -0.94 -4.46 13.86
N SER A 12 -0.90 -3.85 12.68
CA SER A 12 -1.91 -4.00 11.64
C SER A 12 -1.68 -5.30 10.89
N ILE A 13 -2.43 -6.33 11.26
CA ILE A 13 -2.68 -7.50 10.43
C ILE A 13 -4.21 -7.58 10.34
N ILE A 14 -4.74 -7.62 9.13
CA ILE A 14 -6.05 -8.22 8.90
C ILE A 14 -5.86 -9.67 9.33
N THR A 15 -6.11 -9.95 10.61
CA THR A 15 -6.16 -11.32 11.08
C THR A 15 -7.45 -11.87 10.49
N VAL A 16 -7.36 -12.36 9.24
CA VAL A 16 -8.13 -13.55 8.88
C VAL A 16 -7.94 -14.48 10.07
N GLY A 17 -9.04 -14.84 10.74
CA GLY A 17 -8.98 -15.77 11.87
C GLY A 17 -8.04 -16.91 11.48
N CYS A 18 -7.15 -17.32 12.37
CA CYS A 18 -6.12 -18.33 12.08
C CYS A 18 -6.76 -19.58 11.46
N THR A 19 -6.84 -19.60 10.14
CA THR A 19 -7.26 -20.75 9.36
C THR A 19 -5.99 -21.46 8.99
N GLU A 20 -6.02 -22.78 9.04
CA GLU A 20 -4.91 -23.63 8.57
C GLU A 20 -4.51 -23.28 7.11
N VAL A 21 -5.43 -22.66 6.35
CA VAL A 21 -5.28 -22.26 4.95
C VAL A 21 -4.22 -21.19 4.72
N THR A 22 -4.07 -20.19 5.59
CA THR A 22 -3.07 -19.11 5.39
C THR A 22 -1.80 -19.29 6.22
N THR A 23 -1.75 -20.34 7.03
CA THR A 23 -0.61 -20.63 7.90
C THR A 23 0.55 -21.20 7.08
N PRO A 24 1.77 -20.65 7.16
CA PRO A 24 2.89 -21.15 6.37
C PRO A 24 3.26 -22.61 6.63
N GLN A 25 3.57 -23.35 5.56
CA GLN A 25 3.92 -24.77 5.60
C GLN A 25 5.29 -25.02 4.95
N GLN A 26 6.02 -26.03 5.44
CA GLN A 26 7.35 -26.36 4.91
C GLN A 26 7.32 -26.75 3.43
N ALA A 27 6.20 -27.30 2.96
CA ALA A 27 5.99 -27.66 1.57
C ALA A 27 6.05 -26.45 0.62
N ASP A 28 5.68 -25.25 1.10
CA ASP A 28 5.62 -24.03 0.31
C ASP A 28 6.98 -23.64 -0.26
N ILE A 29 8.05 -23.92 0.49
CA ILE A 29 9.43 -23.63 0.06
C ILE A 29 9.71 -24.26 -1.30
N LYS A 30 9.28 -25.51 -1.50
CA LYS A 30 9.48 -26.20 -2.79
C LYS A 30 8.73 -25.48 -3.92
N VAL A 31 7.51 -25.03 -3.65
CA VAL A 31 6.68 -24.33 -4.63
C VAL A 31 7.29 -22.97 -4.99
N PHE A 32 7.67 -22.17 -4.00
CA PHE A 32 8.26 -20.85 -4.24
C PHE A 32 9.68 -20.91 -4.83
N LYS A 33 10.51 -21.90 -4.46
CA LYS A 33 11.82 -22.12 -5.11
C LYS A 33 11.64 -22.46 -6.59
N LYS A 34 10.65 -23.29 -6.92
CA LYS A 34 10.32 -23.60 -8.30
C LYS A 34 9.88 -22.33 -9.04
N PHE A 35 8.94 -21.57 -8.50
CA PHE A 35 8.48 -20.30 -9.08
C PHE A 35 9.63 -19.32 -9.36
N LEU A 36 10.53 -19.11 -8.41
CA LEU A 36 11.71 -18.24 -8.57
C LEU A 36 12.68 -18.76 -9.64
N SER A 37 12.85 -20.08 -9.73
CA SER A 37 13.72 -20.69 -10.74
C SER A 37 13.15 -20.61 -12.16
N GLU A 38 11.84 -20.66 -12.31
CA GLU A 38 11.13 -20.55 -13.59
C GLU A 38 11.01 -19.08 -14.04
N ASN A 39 11.08 -18.13 -13.10
CA ASN A 39 11.00 -16.70 -13.34
C ASN A 39 12.27 -15.96 -12.86
N PRO A 40 13.45 -16.22 -13.46
CA PRO A 40 14.70 -15.63 -12.98
C PRO A 40 14.72 -14.11 -13.21
N ILE A 41 14.88 -13.35 -12.13
CA ILE A 41 15.12 -11.91 -12.17
C ILE A 41 16.07 -11.52 -11.04
N SER A 42 17.14 -10.80 -11.39
CA SER A 42 18.21 -10.44 -10.44
C SER A 42 18.55 -8.94 -10.45
N SER A 43 17.85 -8.14 -11.25
CA SER A 43 18.07 -6.71 -11.38
C SER A 43 16.73 -6.00 -11.58
N VAL A 44 16.70 -4.72 -11.17
CA VAL A 44 15.52 -3.88 -11.32
C VAL A 44 15.13 -3.74 -12.78
N SER A 45 13.87 -4.03 -13.09
CA SER A 45 13.27 -3.88 -14.41
C SER A 45 13.31 -2.41 -14.84
N PRO A 46 13.61 -2.10 -16.11
CA PRO A 46 13.53 -0.74 -16.63
C PRO A 46 12.08 -0.24 -16.71
N THR A 47 11.10 -1.13 -16.69
CA THR A 47 9.67 -0.81 -16.72
C THR A 47 9.04 -0.98 -15.34
N VAL A 48 7.90 -0.32 -15.14
CA VAL A 48 7.05 -0.59 -13.98
C VAL A 48 5.84 -1.31 -14.54
N ASP A 49 5.81 -2.61 -14.30
CA ASP A 49 4.80 -3.51 -14.82
C ASP A 49 4.08 -4.14 -13.63
N ILE A 50 2.98 -3.50 -13.25
CA ILE A 50 2.16 -3.89 -12.10
C ILE A 50 0.69 -3.87 -12.50
N ALA A 51 -0.06 -4.83 -12.00
CA ALA A 51 -1.48 -5.00 -12.30
C ALA A 51 -2.38 -3.95 -11.60
N SER A 52 -2.25 -2.69 -11.98
CA SER A 52 -3.16 -1.62 -11.58
C SER A 52 -4.24 -1.43 -12.63
N ILE A 53 -5.50 -1.27 -12.23
CA ILE A 53 -6.61 -0.89 -13.15
C ILE A 53 -6.78 0.61 -13.29
N TYR A 54 -5.96 1.40 -12.59
CA TYR A 54 -6.04 2.85 -12.61
C TYR A 54 -4.88 3.36 -13.46
N HIS A 55 -5.18 3.70 -14.70
CA HIS A 55 -4.22 4.21 -15.67
C HIS A 55 -4.37 5.72 -15.86
N GLN A 56 -3.29 6.37 -16.29
CA GLN A 56 -3.33 7.80 -16.59
C GLN A 56 -4.37 8.10 -17.67
N GLY A 57 -5.24 9.07 -17.41
CA GLY A 57 -6.39 9.39 -18.25
C GLY A 57 -7.70 8.82 -17.74
N ASP A 58 -7.67 7.81 -16.87
CA ASP A 58 -8.89 7.27 -16.26
C ASP A 58 -9.50 8.27 -15.27
N PRO A 59 -10.83 8.37 -15.17
CA PRO A 59 -11.50 9.32 -14.29
C PRO A 59 -11.08 9.22 -12.80
N LEU A 60 -10.73 8.01 -12.35
CA LEU A 60 -10.36 7.74 -10.96
C LEU A 60 -8.86 7.93 -10.69
N PHE A 61 -8.02 8.00 -11.73
CA PHE A 61 -6.57 7.94 -11.60
C PHE A 61 -6.02 9.01 -10.65
N GLU A 62 -6.33 10.28 -10.91
CA GLU A 62 -5.81 11.38 -10.08
C GLU A 62 -6.35 11.30 -8.65
N GLY A 63 -7.59 10.84 -8.45
CA GLY A 63 -8.15 10.62 -7.12
C GLY A 63 -7.38 9.57 -6.34
N VAL A 64 -7.22 8.38 -6.90
CA VAL A 64 -6.52 7.25 -6.25
C VAL A 64 -5.04 7.56 -6.07
N LEU A 65 -4.40 8.23 -7.03
CA LEU A 65 -3.00 8.68 -6.89
C LEU A 65 -2.84 9.66 -5.73
N ASN A 66 -3.76 10.61 -5.57
CA ASN A 66 -3.74 11.56 -4.46
C ASN A 66 -3.99 10.86 -3.11
N ILE A 67 -4.84 9.82 -3.08
CA ILE A 67 -5.02 8.97 -1.89
C ILE A 67 -3.70 8.29 -1.52
N GLN A 68 -3.06 7.63 -2.49
CA GLN A 68 -1.75 6.99 -2.30
C GLN A 68 -0.72 7.99 -1.78
N ARG A 69 -0.77 9.23 -2.26
CA ARG A 69 0.10 10.33 -1.82
C ARG A 69 -0.38 11.05 -0.57
N LYS A 70 -1.43 10.62 0.13
CA LYS A 70 -1.96 11.31 1.32
C LYS A 70 -2.43 12.76 1.09
N LEU A 71 -2.65 13.16 -0.15
CA LEU A 71 -3.13 14.50 -0.52
C LEU A 71 -4.68 14.51 -0.47
N TRP A 72 -5.24 14.33 0.72
CA TRP A 72 -6.67 14.06 0.94
C TRP A 72 -7.60 15.09 0.31
N GLY A 73 -7.33 16.39 0.51
CA GLY A 73 -8.17 17.43 -0.09
C GLY A 73 -8.13 17.44 -1.63
N LYS A 74 -7.00 17.03 -2.24
CA LYS A 74 -6.92 16.87 -3.70
C LYS A 74 -7.69 15.64 -4.16
N ALA A 75 -7.55 14.52 -3.44
CA ALA A 75 -8.30 13.30 -3.70
C ALA A 75 -9.82 13.53 -3.64
N GLU A 76 -10.31 14.16 -2.57
CA GLU A 76 -11.72 14.51 -2.39
C GLU A 76 -12.24 15.36 -3.55
N LYS A 77 -11.52 16.43 -3.92
CA LYS A 77 -11.91 17.31 -5.04
C LYS A 77 -12.08 16.54 -6.37
N THR A 78 -11.25 15.53 -6.61
CA THR A 78 -11.34 14.72 -7.84
C THR A 78 -12.38 13.60 -7.77
N LEU A 79 -12.62 13.02 -6.58
CA LEU A 79 -13.51 11.87 -6.41
C LEU A 79 -14.97 12.29 -6.18
N GLN A 80 -15.22 13.40 -5.48
CA GLN A 80 -16.56 13.85 -5.13
C GLN A 80 -17.50 13.97 -6.34
N PRO A 81 -17.12 14.58 -7.48
CA PRO A 81 -18.03 14.70 -8.63
C PRO A 81 -18.41 13.35 -9.25
N LEU A 82 -17.55 12.33 -9.12
CA LEU A 82 -17.83 10.97 -9.58
C LEU A 82 -18.72 10.22 -8.58
N ALA A 83 -18.47 10.39 -7.29
CA ALA A 83 -19.29 9.83 -6.22
C ALA A 83 -20.72 10.39 -6.23
N ASP A 84 -20.88 11.70 -6.49
CA ASP A 84 -22.19 12.36 -6.64
C ASP A 84 -23.01 11.78 -7.80
N LYS A 85 -22.31 11.32 -8.85
CA LYS A 85 -22.89 10.59 -9.99
C LYS A 85 -23.09 9.10 -9.72
N LYS A 86 -22.97 8.67 -8.45
CA LYS A 86 -23.12 7.28 -8.02
C LYS A 86 -22.13 6.31 -8.67
N ASN A 87 -20.92 6.77 -8.99
CA ASN A 87 -19.85 5.87 -9.40
C ASN A 87 -19.38 5.03 -8.18
N PRO A 88 -19.54 3.70 -8.19
CA PRO A 88 -19.32 2.87 -7.00
C PRO A 88 -17.85 2.84 -6.56
N GLU A 89 -16.90 2.88 -7.50
CA GLU A 89 -15.46 2.96 -7.19
C GLU A 89 -15.08 4.31 -6.56
N ALA A 90 -15.60 5.42 -7.09
CA ALA A 90 -15.35 6.75 -6.54
C ALA A 90 -15.91 6.87 -5.12
N MET A 91 -17.11 6.34 -4.87
CA MET A 91 -17.74 6.32 -3.56
C MET A 91 -16.92 5.49 -2.57
N TYR A 92 -16.43 4.32 -2.99
CA TYR A 92 -15.54 3.50 -2.20
C TYR A 92 -14.27 4.28 -1.79
N TRP A 93 -13.53 4.82 -2.77
CA TRP A 93 -12.29 5.55 -2.50
C TRP A 93 -12.48 6.81 -1.67
N LEU A 94 -13.54 7.57 -1.94
CA LEU A 94 -13.89 8.74 -1.13
C LEU A 94 -14.17 8.32 0.31
N ALA A 95 -14.92 7.24 0.51
CA ALA A 95 -15.24 6.76 1.85
C ALA A 95 -14.00 6.31 2.64
N THR A 96 -12.99 5.72 2.00
CA THR A 96 -11.76 5.30 2.69
C THR A 96 -10.98 6.46 3.30
N ILE A 97 -11.05 7.66 2.69
CA ILE A 97 -10.41 8.87 3.23
C ILE A 97 -11.32 9.67 4.17
N THR A 98 -12.64 9.59 3.99
CA THR A 98 -13.62 10.23 4.89
C THR A 98 -13.70 9.54 6.25
N TYR A 99 -13.60 8.21 6.28
CA TYR A 99 -13.81 7.42 7.49
C TYR A 99 -12.84 7.75 8.64
N GLY A 100 -11.61 8.15 8.32
CA GLY A 100 -10.57 8.50 9.29
C GLY A 100 -10.51 9.98 9.68
N SER A 101 -11.33 10.85 9.09
CA SER A 101 -11.23 12.31 9.28
C SER A 101 -11.79 12.78 10.63
N SER A 102 -12.91 12.22 11.08
CA SER A 102 -13.49 12.50 12.40
C SER A 102 -14.54 11.45 12.79
N ILE A 103 -14.91 11.39 14.08
CA ILE A 103 -16.01 10.54 14.57
C ILE A 103 -17.35 10.86 13.89
N TYR A 104 -17.53 12.09 13.39
CA TYR A 104 -18.76 12.53 12.73
C TYR A 104 -18.82 12.14 11.25
N ASP A 105 -17.66 11.82 10.67
CA ASP A 105 -17.54 11.43 9.27
C ASP A 105 -17.65 9.91 9.08
N THR A 106 -17.38 9.12 10.12
CA THR A 106 -17.57 7.67 10.10
C THR A 106 -18.96 7.24 9.61
N PRO A 107 -20.09 7.81 10.08
CA PRO A 107 -21.41 7.43 9.54
C PRO A 107 -21.62 7.81 8.07
N LYS A 108 -21.01 8.91 7.60
CA LYS A 108 -21.09 9.33 6.18
C LYS A 108 -20.34 8.35 5.30
N ALA A 109 -19.11 7.99 5.69
CA ALA A 109 -18.32 6.98 5.01
C ALA A 109 -19.03 5.62 4.98
N GLY A 110 -19.66 5.22 6.09
CA GLY A 110 -20.44 3.98 6.15
C GLY A 110 -21.59 3.94 5.16
N LYS A 111 -22.32 5.05 4.99
CA LYS A 111 -23.39 5.16 3.98
C LYS A 111 -22.82 5.04 2.56
N MET A 112 -21.73 5.74 2.26
CA MET A 112 -21.07 5.66 0.95
C MET A 112 -20.55 4.24 0.65
N LEU A 113 -19.93 3.57 1.62
CA LEU A 113 -19.48 2.17 1.48
C LEU A 113 -20.64 1.22 1.24
N MET A 114 -21.74 1.36 1.99
CA MET A 114 -22.93 0.53 1.82
C MET A 114 -23.51 0.69 0.42
N GLU A 115 -23.69 1.93 -0.03
CA GLU A 115 -24.23 2.22 -1.35
C GLU A 115 -23.26 1.76 -2.46
N ALA A 116 -21.94 1.93 -2.30
CA ALA A 116 -20.96 1.39 -3.23
C ALA A 116 -21.03 -0.15 -3.32
N ALA A 117 -21.18 -0.83 -2.18
CA ALA A 117 -21.35 -2.28 -2.13
C ALA A 117 -22.66 -2.72 -2.79
N GLU A 118 -23.75 -1.97 -2.61
CA GLU A 118 -25.03 -2.20 -3.26
C GLU A 118 -24.93 -2.07 -4.79
N LEU A 119 -24.25 -1.02 -5.27
CA LEU A 119 -24.00 -0.70 -6.67
C LEU A 119 -22.93 -1.57 -7.36
N GLY A 120 -22.31 -2.51 -6.64
CA GLY A 120 -21.45 -3.52 -7.24
C GLY A 120 -19.94 -3.31 -7.07
N ASN A 121 -19.49 -2.46 -6.15
CA ASN A 121 -18.08 -2.43 -5.75
C ASN A 121 -17.75 -3.66 -4.87
N PRO A 122 -16.87 -4.58 -5.31
CA PRO A 122 -16.58 -5.80 -4.57
C PRO A 122 -15.78 -5.53 -3.29
N TYR A 123 -14.93 -4.50 -3.28
CA TYR A 123 -14.13 -4.13 -2.11
C TYR A 123 -14.98 -3.49 -1.01
N ALA A 124 -15.98 -2.69 -1.38
CA ALA A 124 -16.98 -2.14 -0.47
C ALA A 124 -17.86 -3.24 0.11
N ALA A 125 -18.23 -4.26 -0.69
CA ALA A 125 -18.91 -5.43 -0.17
C ALA A 125 -18.00 -6.17 0.84
N LEU A 126 -16.75 -6.46 0.46
CA LEU A 126 -15.80 -7.15 1.34
C LEU A 126 -15.52 -6.36 2.64
N PHE A 127 -15.59 -5.03 2.60
CA PHE A 127 -15.49 -4.20 3.81
C PHE A 127 -16.51 -4.61 4.88
N PHE A 128 -17.71 -5.05 4.51
CA PHE A 128 -18.77 -5.52 5.44
C PHE A 128 -18.72 -7.03 5.74
N SER A 129 -17.61 -7.71 5.43
CA SER A 129 -17.35 -9.08 5.92
C SER A 129 -17.37 -9.15 7.45
N PRO A 130 -17.86 -10.25 8.06
CA PRO A 130 -17.73 -10.50 9.49
C PRO A 130 -16.29 -10.54 10.00
N ASP A 131 -15.30 -10.80 9.15
CA ASP A 131 -13.88 -10.78 9.51
C ASP A 131 -13.24 -9.38 9.38
N SER A 132 -13.97 -8.41 8.81
CA SER A 132 -13.48 -7.05 8.68
C SER A 132 -13.39 -6.37 10.04
N ARG A 133 -12.17 -6.11 10.52
CA ARG A 133 -11.92 -5.37 11.77
C ARG A 133 -12.66 -4.03 11.80
N TYR A 134 -12.67 -3.29 10.69
CA TYR A 134 -13.30 -1.98 10.62
C TYR A 134 -14.82 -2.06 10.63
N CYS A 135 -15.40 -3.05 9.94
CA CYS A 135 -16.82 -3.31 10.07
C CYS A 135 -17.18 -3.64 11.52
N ASN A 136 -16.45 -4.57 12.15
CA ASN A 136 -16.72 -4.93 13.54
C ASN A 136 -16.61 -3.75 14.52
N MET A 137 -15.67 -2.84 14.27
CA MET A 137 -15.42 -1.71 15.15
C MET A 137 -16.47 -0.59 15.01
N TYR A 138 -16.96 -0.30 13.79
CA TYR A 138 -17.80 0.89 13.55
C TYR A 138 -19.16 0.59 12.91
N PHE A 139 -19.33 -0.56 12.29
CA PHE A 139 -20.52 -0.96 11.52
C PHE A 139 -20.97 -2.39 11.88
N LYS A 140 -20.86 -2.76 13.16
CA LYS A 140 -21.08 -4.14 13.64
C LYS A 140 -22.43 -4.74 13.21
N LYS A 141 -23.49 -3.92 13.13
CA LYS A 141 -24.83 -4.37 12.74
C LYS A 141 -24.96 -4.66 11.25
N GLN A 142 -24.02 -4.17 10.44
CA GLN A 142 -24.01 -4.29 8.99
C GLN A 142 -23.13 -5.46 8.51
N CYS A 143 -22.23 -5.96 9.37
CA CYS A 143 -21.33 -7.06 9.02
C CYS A 143 -22.12 -8.36 8.84
N SER A 144 -21.91 -9.05 7.72
CA SER A 144 -22.66 -10.26 7.39
C SER A 144 -21.99 -11.06 6.29
N GLU A 145 -22.04 -12.39 6.37
CA GLU A 145 -21.53 -13.31 5.35
C GLU A 145 -22.12 -13.07 3.96
N LYS A 146 -23.35 -12.54 3.88
CA LYS A 146 -23.97 -12.18 2.59
C LYS A 146 -23.08 -11.23 1.76
N TRP A 147 -22.28 -10.41 2.42
CA TRP A 147 -21.38 -9.47 1.76
C TRP A 147 -20.12 -10.15 1.22
N VAL A 148 -19.65 -11.21 1.88
CA VAL A 148 -18.56 -12.07 1.38
C VAL A 148 -19.02 -12.77 0.11
N GLU A 149 -20.20 -13.39 0.13
CA GLU A 149 -20.79 -14.02 -1.06
C GLU A 149 -21.00 -13.02 -2.21
N LYS A 150 -21.46 -11.80 -1.89
CA LYS A 150 -21.63 -10.75 -2.89
C LYS A 150 -20.29 -10.32 -3.49
N ALA A 151 -19.27 -10.08 -2.66
CA ALA A 151 -17.94 -9.73 -3.12
C ALA A 151 -17.35 -10.82 -4.01
N GLN A 152 -17.46 -12.09 -3.60
CA GLN A 152 -16.99 -13.24 -4.38
C GLN A 152 -17.64 -13.28 -5.77
N LYS A 153 -18.97 -13.10 -5.87
CA LYS A 153 -19.70 -13.07 -7.15
C LYS A 153 -19.25 -11.90 -8.04
N LEU A 154 -19.07 -10.71 -7.46
CA LEU A 154 -18.60 -9.53 -8.19
C LEU A 154 -17.17 -9.73 -8.71
N PHE A 155 -16.27 -10.27 -7.90
CA PHE A 155 -14.92 -10.62 -8.35
C PHE A 155 -14.94 -11.71 -9.43
N ALA A 156 -15.79 -12.73 -9.31
CA ALA A 156 -15.91 -13.76 -10.33
C ALA A 156 -16.40 -13.19 -11.68
N GLU A 157 -17.24 -12.16 -11.67
CA GLU A 157 -17.65 -11.45 -12.89
C GLU A 157 -16.50 -10.61 -13.47
N GLN A 158 -15.83 -9.82 -12.64
CA GLN A 158 -14.66 -9.01 -13.05
C GLN A 158 -13.49 -9.88 -13.56
N ALA A 159 -13.31 -11.08 -13.00
CA ALA A 159 -12.29 -12.02 -13.45
C ALA A 159 -12.48 -12.43 -14.93
N LYS A 160 -13.73 -12.45 -15.43
CA LYS A 160 -14.02 -12.79 -16.84
C LYS A 160 -13.47 -11.75 -17.82
N THR A 161 -13.24 -10.52 -17.37
CA THR A 161 -12.65 -9.45 -18.21
C THR A 161 -11.13 -9.40 -18.09
N GLY A 162 -10.50 -10.38 -17.43
CA GLY A 162 -9.05 -10.44 -17.24
C GLY A 162 -8.51 -9.61 -16.08
N ASP A 163 -9.36 -9.14 -15.15
CA ASP A 163 -8.84 -8.52 -13.92
C ASP A 163 -8.21 -9.59 -13.02
N VAL A 164 -6.88 -9.64 -13.04
CA VAL A 164 -6.05 -10.61 -12.31
C VAL A 164 -6.25 -10.54 -10.79
N ARG A 165 -6.62 -9.37 -10.27
CA ARG A 165 -6.90 -9.19 -8.84
C ARG A 165 -8.25 -9.81 -8.51
N ALA A 166 -9.22 -9.66 -9.40
CA ALA A 166 -10.51 -10.29 -9.28
C ALA A 166 -10.40 -11.83 -9.40
N VAL A 167 -9.51 -12.34 -10.25
CA VAL A 167 -9.15 -13.78 -10.29
C VAL A 167 -8.63 -14.24 -8.93
N TYR A 168 -7.71 -13.50 -8.33
CA TYR A 168 -7.19 -13.81 -6.99
C TYR A 168 -8.30 -13.79 -5.93
N TYR A 169 -9.06 -12.69 -5.82
CA TYR A 169 -10.09 -12.57 -4.77
C TYR A 169 -11.27 -13.53 -4.95
N SER A 170 -11.70 -13.81 -6.18
CA SER A 170 -12.75 -14.82 -6.43
C SER A 170 -12.29 -16.24 -6.05
N THR A 171 -10.99 -16.50 -6.03
CA THR A 171 -10.40 -17.76 -5.58
C THR A 171 -10.32 -17.83 -4.07
N ILE A 172 -9.70 -16.84 -3.41
CA ILE A 172 -9.43 -16.94 -1.96
C ILE A 172 -10.68 -16.76 -1.09
N LEU A 173 -11.77 -16.23 -1.64
CA LEU A 173 -13.04 -16.07 -0.93
C LEU A 173 -13.92 -17.33 -1.00
N LYS A 174 -13.43 -18.42 -1.59
CA LYS A 174 -14.16 -19.70 -1.60
C LYS A 174 -14.19 -20.31 -0.21
N PRO A 175 -15.35 -20.80 0.27
CA PRO A 175 -15.48 -21.39 1.61
C PRO A 175 -14.69 -22.69 1.77
N ASP A 176 -14.41 -23.40 0.68
CA ASP A 176 -13.67 -24.65 0.61
C ASP A 176 -12.22 -24.48 0.15
N LEU A 177 -11.66 -23.26 0.25
CA LEU A 177 -10.29 -22.96 -0.14
C LEU A 177 -9.29 -23.83 0.62
N THR A 178 -8.47 -24.58 -0.12
CA THR A 178 -7.36 -25.33 0.47
C THR A 178 -6.08 -24.49 0.55
N HIS A 179 -5.15 -24.87 1.42
CA HIS A 179 -3.83 -24.22 1.48
C HIS A 179 -3.09 -24.27 0.13
N GLU A 180 -3.13 -25.41 -0.56
CA GLU A 180 -2.53 -25.54 -1.89
C GLU A 180 -3.16 -24.58 -2.91
N GLN A 181 -4.49 -24.43 -2.92
CA GLN A 181 -5.17 -23.47 -3.78
C GLN A 181 -4.80 -22.03 -3.43
N TYR A 182 -4.63 -21.71 -2.15
CA TYR A 182 -4.16 -20.40 -1.70
C TYR A 182 -2.75 -20.08 -2.21
N ILE A 183 -1.80 -21.01 -2.05
CA ILE A 183 -0.42 -20.83 -2.56
C ILE A 183 -0.40 -20.71 -4.09
N ASN A 184 -1.17 -21.54 -4.79
CA ASN A 184 -1.28 -21.45 -6.25
C ASN A 184 -1.90 -20.12 -6.71
N ALA A 185 -2.88 -19.58 -5.97
CA ALA A 185 -3.46 -18.27 -6.26
C ALA A 185 -2.44 -17.13 -6.10
N ILE A 186 -1.55 -17.22 -5.09
CA ILE A 186 -0.45 -16.26 -4.91
C ILE A 186 0.51 -16.30 -6.10
N ILE A 187 0.89 -17.49 -6.57
CA ILE A 187 1.79 -17.66 -7.71
C ILE A 187 1.15 -17.15 -9.00
N ASN A 188 -0.10 -17.54 -9.26
CA ASN A 188 -0.83 -17.08 -10.44
C ASN A 188 -0.96 -15.54 -10.46
N ALA A 189 -1.23 -14.93 -9.31
CA ALA A 189 -1.25 -13.47 -9.18
C ALA A 189 0.12 -12.86 -9.54
N ALA A 190 1.22 -13.42 -9.02
CA ALA A 190 2.56 -12.92 -9.27
C ALA A 190 3.02 -13.12 -10.74
N ASP A 191 2.66 -14.24 -11.38
CA ASP A 191 2.89 -14.48 -12.82
C ASP A 191 2.18 -13.45 -13.69
N ASN A 192 1.06 -12.90 -13.20
CA ASN A 192 0.28 -11.88 -13.88
C ASN A 192 0.52 -10.47 -13.32
N HIS A 193 1.70 -10.22 -12.77
CA HIS A 193 2.15 -8.90 -12.29
C HIS A 193 1.31 -8.28 -11.15
N TYR A 194 0.50 -9.08 -10.45
CA TYR A 194 -0.19 -8.71 -9.23
C TYR A 194 0.56 -9.23 -8.00
N TYR A 195 1.46 -8.39 -7.47
CA TYR A 195 2.44 -8.82 -6.47
C TYR A 195 1.99 -8.69 -5.01
N TYR A 196 0.83 -8.08 -4.73
CA TYR A 196 0.35 -7.93 -3.34
C TYR A 196 0.28 -9.26 -2.59
N PRO A 197 -0.35 -10.32 -3.12
CA PRO A 197 -0.44 -11.61 -2.44
C PRO A 197 0.95 -12.17 -2.08
N LEU A 198 1.90 -12.06 -3.01
CA LEU A 198 3.27 -12.53 -2.80
C LEU A 198 3.97 -11.75 -1.68
N VAL A 199 3.84 -10.41 -1.68
CA VAL A 199 4.43 -9.54 -0.66
C VAL A 199 3.81 -9.78 0.71
N GLU A 200 2.48 -9.92 0.80
CA GLU A 200 1.80 -10.21 2.06
C GLU A 200 2.23 -11.55 2.62
N TYR A 201 2.23 -12.60 1.79
CA TYR A 201 2.67 -13.93 2.20
C TYR A 201 4.13 -13.95 2.65
N SER A 202 5.01 -13.26 1.93
CA SER A 202 6.42 -13.09 2.32
C SER A 202 6.57 -12.41 3.68
N ASN A 203 5.75 -11.39 3.94
CA ASN A 203 5.74 -10.73 5.26
C ASN A 203 5.21 -11.64 6.37
N ILE A 204 4.27 -12.54 6.08
CA ILE A 204 3.76 -13.56 7.01
C ILE A 204 4.87 -14.57 7.31
N LEU A 205 5.49 -15.18 6.28
CA LEU A 205 6.64 -16.09 6.42
C LEU A 205 7.74 -15.50 7.31
N ARG A 206 8.05 -14.22 7.13
CA ARG A 206 9.11 -13.57 7.91
C ARG A 206 8.76 -13.37 9.39
N LYS A 207 7.47 -13.18 9.71
CA LYS A 207 7.00 -12.81 11.06
C LYS A 207 6.44 -13.98 11.85
N SER A 208 5.97 -15.03 11.18
CA SER A 208 5.32 -16.17 11.82
C SER A 208 6.28 -16.93 12.74
N GLU A 209 5.77 -17.35 13.89
CA GLU A 209 6.49 -18.24 14.81
C GLU A 209 6.63 -19.65 14.22
N SER A 210 5.70 -20.08 13.36
CA SER A 210 5.76 -21.36 12.66
C SER A 210 6.85 -21.42 11.58
N SER A 211 7.42 -20.27 11.20
CA SER A 211 8.39 -20.21 10.11
C SER A 211 9.83 -20.42 10.59
N ASN A 212 10.48 -21.42 9.99
CA ASN A 212 11.90 -21.69 10.22
C ASN A 212 12.81 -20.72 9.45
N GLN A 213 14.12 -20.92 9.57
CA GLN A 213 15.11 -20.04 8.95
C GLN A 213 15.04 -20.06 7.42
N GLU A 214 14.84 -21.22 6.81
CA GLU A 214 14.74 -21.37 5.35
C GLU A 214 13.50 -20.63 4.80
N MET A 215 12.37 -20.70 5.50
CA MET A 215 11.15 -19.92 5.18
C MET A 215 11.39 -18.40 5.26
N LYS A 216 12.22 -17.96 6.19
CA LYS A 216 12.55 -16.54 6.35
C LYS A 216 13.49 -16.07 5.24
N GLU A 217 14.39 -16.93 4.79
CA GLU A 217 15.29 -16.66 3.66
C GLU A 217 14.51 -16.55 2.35
N ILE A 218 13.65 -17.51 2.04
CA ILE A 218 12.83 -17.46 0.83
C ILE A 218 11.88 -16.25 0.83
N ALA A 219 11.38 -15.82 1.99
CA ALA A 219 10.59 -14.59 2.09
C ALA A 219 11.37 -13.34 1.60
N ILE A 220 12.68 -13.28 1.84
CA ILE A 220 13.52 -12.18 1.32
C ILE A 220 13.71 -12.30 -0.19
N GLU A 221 13.86 -13.52 -0.71
CA GLU A 221 13.95 -13.76 -2.16
C GLU A 221 12.66 -13.34 -2.88
N LEU A 222 11.49 -13.70 -2.34
CA LEU A 222 10.18 -13.32 -2.89
C LEU A 222 9.94 -11.80 -2.84
N LEU A 223 10.34 -11.13 -1.75
CA LEU A 223 10.30 -9.67 -1.68
C LEU A 223 11.24 -9.04 -2.72
N ASN A 224 12.42 -9.60 -2.93
CA ASN A 224 13.35 -9.12 -3.95
C ASN A 224 12.80 -9.32 -5.37
N TYR A 225 12.13 -10.45 -5.64
CA TYR A 225 11.43 -10.69 -6.89
C TYR A 225 10.45 -9.57 -7.21
N ALA A 226 9.53 -9.25 -6.29
CA ALA A 226 8.57 -8.16 -6.48
C ALA A 226 9.24 -6.77 -6.52
N ARG A 227 10.31 -6.54 -5.73
CA ARG A 227 11.12 -5.31 -5.81
C ARG A 227 11.70 -5.11 -7.20
N PHE A 228 12.20 -6.16 -7.84
CA PHE A 228 12.81 -6.06 -9.15
C PHE A 228 11.79 -5.67 -10.23
N TYR A 229 10.51 -5.99 -10.05
CA TYR A 229 9.42 -5.45 -10.86
C TYR A 229 8.92 -4.06 -10.42
N ASN A 230 9.70 -3.34 -9.60
CA ASN A 230 9.38 -2.01 -9.08
C ASN A 230 8.08 -1.96 -8.25
N PHE A 231 7.71 -3.07 -7.61
CA PHE A 231 6.53 -3.08 -6.75
C PHE A 231 6.83 -2.43 -5.39
N VAL A 232 6.28 -1.23 -5.18
CA VAL A 232 6.57 -0.38 -4.02
C VAL A 232 6.34 -1.06 -2.66
N PRO A 233 5.25 -1.81 -2.42
CA PRO A 233 5.07 -2.51 -1.15
C PRO A 233 6.21 -3.48 -0.80
N ALA A 234 6.83 -4.12 -1.79
CA ALA A 234 8.00 -4.98 -1.57
C ALA A 234 9.23 -4.17 -1.17
N ILE A 235 9.48 -3.05 -1.86
CA ILE A 235 10.55 -2.10 -1.53
C ILE A 235 10.40 -1.61 -0.09
N GLU A 236 9.20 -1.19 0.32
CA GLU A 236 8.94 -0.72 1.68
C GLU A 236 9.16 -1.82 2.73
N SER A 237 8.75 -3.06 2.44
CA SER A 237 9.02 -4.21 3.31
C SER A 237 10.52 -4.44 3.49
N LEU A 238 11.30 -4.42 2.41
CA LEU A 238 12.76 -4.59 2.47
C LEU A 238 13.43 -3.43 3.22
N MET A 239 13.00 -2.18 3.00
CA MET A 239 13.52 -1.03 3.75
C MET A 239 13.25 -1.18 5.25
N LYS A 240 12.07 -1.64 5.65
CA LYS A 240 11.74 -1.90 7.07
C LYS A 240 12.61 -3.01 7.67
N ILE A 241 13.01 -4.00 6.88
CA ILE A 241 13.89 -5.09 7.31
C ILE A 241 15.31 -4.53 7.52
N GLU A 242 15.90 -3.89 6.50
CA GLU A 242 17.23 -3.29 6.58
C GLU A 242 17.34 -2.25 7.71
N GLY A 243 16.29 -1.43 7.86
CA GLY A 243 16.19 -0.39 8.88
C GLY A 243 16.26 -0.92 10.31
N LYS A 244 15.81 -2.16 10.56
CA LYS A 244 15.93 -2.79 11.89
C LYS A 244 17.36 -3.18 12.23
N HIS A 245 18.17 -3.52 11.24
CA HIS A 245 19.53 -4.03 11.47
C HIS A 245 20.59 -2.94 11.46
N LYS A 246 20.55 -2.02 10.49
CA LYS A 246 21.59 -1.00 10.27
C LYS A 246 21.07 0.44 10.31
N ARG A 247 19.85 0.65 10.83
CA ARG A 247 19.10 1.92 10.69
C ARG A 247 19.06 2.33 9.21
N MET A 248 19.05 3.63 8.92
CA MET A 248 18.95 4.16 7.57
C MET A 248 20.32 4.33 6.85
N ASN A 249 21.42 3.89 7.48
CA ASN A 249 22.78 4.14 6.99
C ASN A 249 23.32 3.07 6.04
N GLY A 250 22.68 1.90 5.98
CA GLY A 250 23.11 0.79 5.10
C GLY A 250 23.00 1.15 3.61
N SER A 251 23.94 0.67 2.80
CA SER A 251 23.94 0.88 1.33
C SER A 251 22.66 0.35 0.69
N ILE A 252 22.21 -0.85 1.07
CA ILE A 252 20.98 -1.46 0.58
C ILE A 252 19.76 -0.60 0.95
N TYR A 253 19.70 -0.06 2.17
CA TYR A 253 18.61 0.85 2.56
C TYR A 253 18.57 2.09 1.66
N LYS A 254 19.72 2.69 1.37
CA LYS A 254 19.82 3.87 0.49
C LYS A 254 19.44 3.56 -0.97
N GLU A 255 19.82 2.38 -1.47
CA GLU A 255 19.41 1.88 -2.78
C GLU A 255 17.89 1.73 -2.86
N LEU A 256 17.29 0.99 -1.91
CA LEU A 256 15.85 0.78 -1.82
C LEU A 256 15.10 2.09 -1.65
N MET A 257 15.62 3.01 -0.85
CA MET A 257 15.04 4.34 -0.67
C MET A 257 15.06 5.13 -1.97
N THR A 258 16.17 5.11 -2.72
CA THR A 258 16.27 5.80 -4.01
C THR A 258 15.26 5.23 -5.01
N GLN A 259 15.14 3.91 -5.09
CA GLN A 259 14.13 3.23 -5.91
C GLN A 259 12.71 3.59 -5.44
N GLY A 260 12.45 3.60 -4.14
CA GLY A 260 11.16 3.95 -3.57
C GLY A 260 10.76 5.40 -3.85
N ILE A 261 11.68 6.36 -3.77
CA ILE A 261 11.43 7.78 -4.07
C ILE A 261 10.97 7.95 -5.51
N SER A 262 11.65 7.32 -6.48
CA SER A 262 11.34 7.46 -7.91
C SER A 262 9.96 6.88 -8.28
N LEU A 263 9.47 5.93 -7.49
CA LEU A 263 8.18 5.26 -7.65
C LEU A 263 7.07 5.82 -6.74
N GLY A 264 7.38 6.78 -5.87
CA GLY A 264 6.40 7.44 -5.01
C GLY A 264 6.06 6.70 -3.71
N SER A 265 6.99 5.95 -3.14
CA SER A 265 6.87 5.35 -1.80
C SER A 265 6.84 6.44 -0.71
N ASN A 266 5.76 6.52 0.06
CA ASN A 266 5.69 7.41 1.21
C ASN A 266 6.74 7.06 2.27
N TYR A 267 7.02 5.77 2.47
CA TYR A 267 8.03 5.34 3.43
C TYR A 267 9.44 5.79 3.01
N ALA A 268 9.78 5.69 1.73
CA ALA A 268 11.05 6.17 1.22
C ALA A 268 11.19 7.69 1.32
N TRP A 269 10.13 8.44 1.02
CA TRP A 269 10.09 9.90 1.19
C TRP A 269 10.25 10.32 2.68
N ARG A 270 9.67 9.56 3.62
CA ARG A 270 9.92 9.74 5.06
C ARG A 270 11.37 9.49 5.45
N GLY A 271 12.02 8.45 4.89
CA GLY A 271 13.44 8.20 5.09
C GLY A 271 14.31 9.31 4.52
N TYR A 272 14.01 9.74 3.29
CA TYR A 272 14.73 10.80 2.58
C TYR A 272 14.81 12.09 3.37
N ARG A 273 13.68 12.56 3.89
CA ARG A 273 13.66 13.79 4.68
C ARG A 273 14.46 13.68 5.97
N ILE A 274 14.43 12.53 6.67
CA ILE A 274 15.15 12.35 7.94
C ILE A 274 16.65 12.35 7.66
N LEU A 275 17.09 11.57 6.67
CA LEU A 275 18.48 11.55 6.27
C LEU A 275 18.96 12.93 5.80
N SER A 276 18.12 13.71 5.11
CA SER A 276 18.50 15.05 4.65
C SER A 276 18.69 16.02 5.82
N ILE A 277 17.82 16.02 6.83
CA ILE A 277 17.98 16.94 7.97
C ILE A 277 19.20 16.58 8.84
N GLU A 278 19.52 15.29 8.96
CA GLU A 278 20.66 14.76 9.74
C GLU A 278 22.00 14.84 8.99
N ASP A 279 22.00 15.13 7.68
CA ASP A 279 23.22 15.20 6.88
C ASP A 279 23.92 16.56 7.05
N ASP A 280 25.01 16.57 7.82
CA ASP A 280 25.84 17.76 8.07
C ASP A 280 26.56 18.28 6.81
N SER A 281 26.64 17.49 5.74
CA SER A 281 27.21 17.96 4.46
C SER A 281 26.25 18.80 3.62
N LEU A 282 24.94 18.76 3.92
CA LEU A 282 23.93 19.53 3.20
C LEU A 282 23.83 20.96 3.75
N SER A 283 23.68 21.93 2.84
CA SER A 283 23.36 23.30 3.24
C SER A 283 21.94 23.40 3.81
N GLU A 284 21.68 24.40 4.65
CA GLU A 284 20.32 24.68 5.17
C GLU A 284 19.29 24.82 4.04
N LYS A 285 19.70 25.38 2.89
CA LYS A 285 18.86 25.48 1.69
C LYS A 285 18.51 24.10 1.12
N ASP A 286 19.47 23.18 1.06
CA ASP A 286 19.23 21.83 0.53
C ASP A 286 18.37 21.00 1.48
N LYS A 287 18.60 21.14 2.79
CA LYS A 287 17.71 20.55 3.82
C LYS A 287 16.28 21.05 3.67
N TYR A 288 16.09 22.36 3.50
CA TYR A 288 14.79 22.96 3.23
C TYR A 288 14.16 22.43 1.94
N ILE A 289 14.92 22.31 0.84
CA ILE A 289 14.41 21.76 -0.43
C ILE A 289 13.90 20.31 -0.23
N ALA A 290 14.64 19.47 0.51
CA ALA A 290 14.24 18.10 0.78
C ALA A 290 12.94 18.04 1.62
N ALA A 291 12.86 18.85 2.67
CA ALA A 291 11.67 18.97 3.51
C ALA A 291 10.46 19.45 2.70
N LYS A 292 10.63 20.51 1.90
CA LYS A 292 9.57 21.07 1.05
C LYS A 292 9.12 20.12 -0.05
N ALA A 293 10.03 19.38 -0.66
CA ALA A 293 9.68 18.37 -1.65
C ALA A 293 8.80 17.26 -1.03
N THR A 294 9.08 16.89 0.22
CA THR A 294 8.30 15.86 0.93
C THR A 294 6.90 16.36 1.26
N GLU A 295 6.78 17.58 1.80
CA GLU A 295 5.50 18.25 2.04
C GLU A 295 4.68 18.36 0.74
N LEU A 296 5.29 18.75 -0.38
CA LEU A 296 4.60 18.85 -1.67
C LEU A 296 4.19 17.48 -2.23
N PHE A 297 5.01 16.45 -2.02
CA PHE A 297 4.75 15.10 -2.50
C PHE A 297 3.57 14.45 -1.76
N ASN A 298 3.55 14.51 -0.42
CA ASN A 298 2.58 13.77 0.37
C ASN A 298 1.99 14.49 1.60
N GLY A 299 2.16 15.81 1.68
CA GLY A 299 1.63 16.61 2.79
C GLY A 299 2.37 16.45 4.11
N ASP A 300 3.46 15.68 4.16
CA ASP A 300 4.22 15.46 5.40
C ASP A 300 5.19 16.61 5.66
N ASP A 301 4.75 17.57 6.46
CA ASP A 301 5.45 18.81 6.79
C ASP A 301 6.45 18.71 7.95
N PHE A 302 6.56 17.54 8.61
CA PHE A 302 7.32 17.45 9.86
C PHE A 302 8.77 17.96 9.75
N ALA A 303 9.46 17.73 8.62
CA ALA A 303 10.83 18.20 8.43
C ALA A 303 10.94 19.72 8.22
N ILE A 304 9.86 20.40 7.81
CA ILE A 304 9.84 21.86 7.63
C ILE A 304 10.20 22.55 8.95
N SER A 305 9.65 22.08 10.06
CA SER A 305 9.89 22.59 11.41
C SER A 305 11.34 22.48 11.88
N PHE A 306 12.18 21.70 11.20
CA PHE A 306 13.60 21.50 11.53
C PHE A 306 14.54 22.15 10.51
N THR A 307 14.01 22.91 9.55
CA THR A 307 14.79 23.55 8.49
C THR A 307 14.51 25.03 8.43
N HIS A 308 15.47 25.79 7.90
CA HIS A 308 15.31 27.23 7.72
C HIS A 308 15.11 27.57 6.24
N PRO A 309 13.95 28.13 5.84
CA PRO A 309 13.78 28.61 4.47
C PRO A 309 14.80 29.73 4.17
N PRO A 310 15.25 29.86 2.91
CA PRO A 310 16.04 31.02 2.50
C PRO A 310 15.33 32.33 2.85
N LYS A 311 16.08 33.29 3.41
CA LYS A 311 15.54 34.62 3.79
C LYS A 311 15.24 35.49 2.58
N GLU A 312 16.10 35.42 1.57
CA GLU A 312 15.94 36.18 0.33
C GLU A 312 14.81 35.60 -0.53
N LYS A 313 13.93 36.47 -1.01
CA LYS A 313 12.71 36.10 -1.74
C LYS A 313 13.03 35.27 -2.99
N GLU A 314 14.00 35.69 -3.78
CA GLU A 314 14.41 35.02 -5.02
C GLU A 314 15.01 33.64 -4.73
N ALA A 315 15.78 33.52 -3.63
CA ALA A 315 16.36 32.26 -3.21
C ALA A 315 15.30 31.27 -2.71
N LEU A 316 14.27 31.76 -2.01
CA LEU A 316 13.12 30.97 -1.58
C LEU A 316 12.29 30.47 -2.77
N ILE A 317 12.00 31.34 -3.74
CA ILE A 317 11.29 30.95 -4.97
C ILE A 317 12.07 29.86 -5.70
N ALA A 318 13.39 30.04 -5.86
CA ALA A 318 14.24 29.03 -6.49
C ALA A 318 14.26 27.71 -5.72
N ALA A 319 14.30 27.74 -4.39
CA ALA A 319 14.24 26.53 -3.56
C ALA A 319 12.90 25.80 -3.71
N ASN A 320 11.78 26.52 -3.65
CA ASN A 320 10.44 25.96 -3.85
C ASN A 320 10.27 25.35 -5.24
N LYS A 321 10.82 26.00 -6.28
CA LYS A 321 10.83 25.45 -7.64
C LYS A 321 11.59 24.13 -7.71
N LYS A 322 12.80 24.06 -7.14
CA LYS A 322 13.58 22.81 -7.08
C LYS A 322 12.86 21.70 -6.33
N ALA A 323 12.18 22.04 -5.24
CA ALA A 323 11.37 21.09 -4.49
C ALA A 323 10.24 20.52 -5.36
N GLN A 324 9.53 21.38 -6.09
CA GLN A 324 8.47 20.98 -7.01
C GLN A 324 8.99 20.14 -8.18
N GLU A 325 10.11 20.52 -8.80
CA GLU A 325 10.76 19.75 -9.88
C GLU A 325 11.09 18.32 -9.42
N LYS A 326 11.52 18.16 -8.16
CA LYS A 326 11.77 16.83 -7.59
C LYS A 326 10.48 16.01 -7.48
N VAL A 327 9.37 16.62 -7.05
CA VAL A 327 8.05 15.95 -6.97
C VAL A 327 7.53 15.59 -8.35
N ASP A 328 7.68 16.49 -9.32
CA ASP A 328 7.19 16.30 -10.69
C ASP A 328 7.97 15.20 -11.44
N SER A 329 9.22 14.95 -11.04
CA SER A 329 10.03 13.85 -11.59
C SER A 329 9.59 12.45 -11.13
N VAL A 330 8.75 12.35 -10.08
CA VAL A 330 8.29 11.06 -9.54
C VAL A 330 7.31 10.42 -10.51
N LYS A 331 7.57 9.17 -10.88
CA LYS A 331 6.68 8.42 -11.77
C LYS A 331 5.29 8.32 -11.15
N LYS A 332 4.26 8.68 -11.92
CA LYS A 332 2.85 8.56 -11.50
C LYS A 332 2.39 7.13 -11.74
N VAL A 333 2.63 6.26 -10.77
CA VAL A 333 2.19 4.87 -10.74
C VAL A 333 1.28 4.66 -9.54
N ILE A 334 0.15 3.98 -9.75
CA ILE A 334 -0.74 3.57 -8.67
C ILE A 334 -0.44 2.10 -8.36
N PHE A 335 0.06 1.86 -7.16
CA PHE A 335 0.38 0.53 -6.65
C PHE A 335 -0.55 0.11 -5.52
N ILE A 336 -1.55 0.92 -5.15
CA ILE A 336 -2.63 0.55 -4.22
C ILE A 336 -3.86 0.02 -4.96
N ASP A 337 -4.67 -0.77 -4.27
CA ASP A 337 -5.98 -1.23 -4.74
C ASP A 337 -7.04 -1.21 -3.63
N GLY A 338 -8.26 -1.65 -3.94
CA GLY A 338 -9.37 -1.62 -2.98
C GLY A 338 -9.26 -2.63 -1.82
N ALA A 339 -8.33 -3.58 -1.83
CA ALA A 339 -8.02 -4.40 -0.65
C ALA A 339 -6.84 -3.81 0.14
N HIS A 340 -5.95 -3.12 -0.54
CA HIS A 340 -4.70 -2.58 0.00
C HIS A 340 -4.67 -1.05 0.00
N TYR A 341 -5.79 -0.44 0.39
CA TYR A 341 -5.97 1.01 0.45
C TYR A 341 -5.45 1.63 1.76
N GLN A 342 -5.04 0.82 2.75
CA GLN A 342 -4.72 1.35 4.08
C GLN A 342 -3.56 2.34 4.03
N VAL A 343 -3.94 3.61 4.19
CA VAL A 343 -3.05 4.74 4.45
C VAL A 343 -3.11 5.18 5.93
N LEU A 344 -3.72 4.36 6.78
CA LEU A 344 -4.02 4.72 8.16
C LEU A 344 -2.86 4.41 9.11
N TYR A 345 -2.22 5.52 9.52
CA TYR A 345 -1.22 5.75 10.57
C TYR A 345 0.25 5.47 10.22
#